data_AF-A0A1F6DIC1-F1
#
_entry.id   AF-A0A1F6DIC1-F1
#
_cell.length_a   1.000
_cell.length_b   1.000
_cell.length_c   1.000
_cell.angle_alpha   90.00
_cell.angle_beta   90.00
_cell.angle_gamma   90.00
#
_symmetry.space_group_name_H-M   'P 1'
#
loop_
_entity.id
_entity.type
_entity.pdbx_description
1 polymer ?
#
loop_
_entity_poly.entity_id
_entity_poly.type
_entity_poly.pdbx_seq_one_letter_code
_entity_poly.pdbx_strand_id
1 'polypeptide(L)'
;MKGPITLLRDAIALFREKAALLLGIVAVSLIPYAISFFAIVVLGVRPDQLLPASMGIIGTILGIFAGIALVYALSGRQHTVSDAYQASTGVFWKYLVLSILLALITLVGLILLVIPGIIVAVWFSFAIYVLLLEDKRPIEALKASRAYVQGKWWAVFGRLVALSLMAAVALIAVTSPFTFFLNDIALEFLMTLLTMVVTPIGMGYIYLMYKDISTSMPEEHLSEISPE
;
A
#
# COMPACT_ATOMS: atom_id res chain seq x y z
N MET A 1 8.56 17.29 9.43
CA MET A 1 7.53 16.27 9.19
C MET A 1 6.41 16.49 10.18
N LYS A 2 5.16 16.45 9.72
CA LYS A 2 3.98 16.50 10.58
C LYS A 2 4.00 15.39 11.65
N GLY A 3 3.24 15.61 12.72
CA GLY A 3 3.04 14.60 13.77
C GLY A 3 2.23 13.40 13.25
N PRO A 4 2.31 12.23 13.90
CA PRO A 4 1.61 11.05 13.44
C PRO A 4 0.08 11.20 13.47
N ILE A 5 -0.48 11.85 14.51
CA ILE A 5 -1.93 12.07 14.60
C ILE A 5 -2.41 13.05 13.54
N THR A 6 -1.64 14.11 13.26
CA THR A 6 -1.97 15.08 12.22
C THR A 6 -1.91 14.45 10.83
N LEU A 7 -0.90 13.60 10.55
CA LEU A 7 -0.82 12.84 9.30
C LEU A 7 -2.02 11.89 9.14
N LEU A 8 -2.45 11.21 10.21
CA LEU A 8 -3.62 10.35 10.16
C LEU A 8 -4.90 11.14 9.90
N ARG A 9 -5.07 12.29 10.58
CA ARG A 9 -6.21 13.16 10.34
C ARG A 9 -6.28 13.65 8.90
N ASP A 10 -5.15 14.10 8.35
CA ASP A 10 -5.05 14.56 6.97
C ASP A 10 -5.31 13.41 5.98
N ALA A 11 -4.81 12.20 6.27
CA ALA A 11 -5.06 11.01 5.46
C ALA A 11 -6.54 10.59 5.46
N ILE A 12 -7.20 10.66 6.62
CA ILE A 12 -8.65 10.43 6.73
C ILE A 12 -9.43 11.50 5.98
N ALA A 13 -9.02 12.77 6.05
CA ALA A 13 -9.66 13.85 5.29
C ALA A 13 -9.54 13.61 3.78
N LEU A 14 -8.35 13.26 3.30
CA LEU A 14 -8.10 12.90 1.90
C LEU A 14 -8.93 11.68 1.48
N PHE A 15 -9.04 10.66 2.34
CA PHE A 15 -9.90 9.51 2.10
C PHE A 15 -11.36 9.92 1.98
N ARG A 16 -11.87 10.78 2.87
CA ARG A 16 -13.26 11.25 2.84
C ARG A 16 -13.57 12.07 1.58
N GLU A 17 -12.63 12.90 1.15
CA GLU A 17 -12.75 13.69 -0.08
C GLU A 17 -12.84 12.80 -1.32
N LYS A 18 -12.06 11.72 -1.37
CA LYS A 18 -11.95 10.82 -2.53
C LYS A 18 -12.54 9.44 -2.29
N ALA A 19 -13.49 9.32 -1.35
CA ALA A 19 -13.94 8.01 -0.83
C ALA A 19 -14.46 7.10 -1.95
N ALA A 20 -15.32 7.63 -2.82
CA ALA A 20 -15.89 6.87 -3.94
C ALA A 20 -14.81 6.35 -4.90
N LEU A 21 -13.80 7.16 -5.21
CA LEU A 21 -12.69 6.78 -6.09
C LEU A 21 -11.80 5.71 -5.43
N LEU A 22 -11.37 5.95 -4.19
CA LEU A 22 -10.45 5.05 -3.48
C LEU A 22 -11.13 3.71 -3.15
N LEU A 23 -12.38 3.74 -2.66
CA LEU A 23 -13.15 2.53 -2.40
C LEU A 23 -13.51 1.82 -3.71
N GLY A 24 -13.83 2.55 -4.78
CA GLY A 24 -14.07 1.96 -6.09
C GLY A 24 -12.85 1.19 -6.62
N ILE A 25 -11.65 1.76 -6.45
CA ILE A 25 -10.40 1.09 -6.85
C ILE A 25 -10.20 -0.22 -6.08
N VAL A 26 -10.37 -0.20 -4.75
CA VAL A 26 -10.19 -1.40 -3.93
C VAL A 26 -11.34 -2.41 -4.14
N ALA A 27 -12.58 -1.96 -4.33
CA ALA A 27 -13.71 -2.84 -4.58
C ALA A 27 -13.48 -3.74 -5.80
N VAL A 28 -12.92 -3.18 -6.88
CA VAL A 28 -12.60 -3.93 -8.11
C VAL A 28 -11.61 -5.06 -7.83
N SER A 29 -10.57 -4.83 -7.01
CA SER A 29 -9.61 -5.90 -6.67
C SER A 29 -10.18 -6.95 -5.73
N LEU A 30 -11.30 -6.66 -5.03
CA LEU A 30 -11.98 -7.59 -4.14
C LEU A 30 -12.98 -8.51 -4.85
N ILE A 31 -13.39 -8.21 -6.08
CA ILE A 31 -14.38 -9.02 -6.83
C ILE A 31 -13.97 -10.51 -6.92
N PRO A 32 -12.72 -10.88 -7.30
CA PRO A 32 -12.33 -12.29 -7.37
C PRO A 32 -12.40 -12.99 -6.01
N TYR A 33 -11.99 -12.31 -4.94
CA TYR A 33 -12.08 -12.85 -3.59
C TYR A 33 -13.54 -13.05 -3.15
N ALA A 34 -14.45 -12.13 -3.51
CA ALA A 34 -15.88 -12.28 -3.24
C ALA A 34 -16.49 -13.47 -4.01
N ILE A 35 -16.09 -13.69 -5.27
CA ILE A 35 -16.50 -14.87 -6.06
C ILE A 35 -15.99 -16.15 -5.41
N SER A 36 -14.71 -16.18 -5.01
CA SER A 36 -14.10 -17.31 -4.32
C SER A 36 -14.83 -17.63 -3.01
N PHE A 37 -15.10 -16.60 -2.21
CA PHE A 37 -15.85 -16.70 -0.96
C PHE A 37 -17.25 -17.27 -1.18
N PHE A 38 -17.98 -16.75 -2.16
CA PHE A 38 -19.31 -17.25 -2.51
C PHE A 38 -19.28 -18.73 -2.93
N ALA A 39 -18.31 -19.11 -3.77
CA ALA A 39 -18.16 -20.50 -4.20
C ALA A 39 -17.90 -21.45 -3.03
N ILE A 40 -17.04 -21.06 -2.08
CA ILE A 40 -16.70 -21.89 -0.92
C ILE A 40 -17.90 -22.01 0.02
N VAL A 41 -18.52 -20.89 0.39
CA VAL A 41 -19.53 -20.83 1.46
C VAL A 41 -20.90 -21.29 0.97
N VAL A 42 -21.31 -20.84 -0.21
CA VAL A 42 -22.68 -21.05 -0.71
C VAL A 42 -22.76 -22.32 -1.55
N LEU A 43 -21.74 -22.57 -2.38
CA LEU A 43 -21.75 -23.72 -3.29
C LEU A 43 -21.00 -24.93 -2.72
N GLY A 44 -20.34 -24.80 -1.57
CA GLY A 44 -19.59 -25.89 -0.94
C GLY A 44 -18.33 -26.32 -1.72
N VAL A 45 -17.80 -25.43 -2.56
CA VAL A 45 -16.57 -25.69 -3.32
C VAL A 45 -15.39 -25.76 -2.35
N ARG A 46 -14.56 -26.80 -2.45
CA ARG A 46 -13.38 -26.90 -1.59
C ARG A 46 -12.32 -25.85 -1.97
N PRO A 47 -11.62 -25.23 -1.00
CA PRO A 47 -10.61 -24.20 -1.28
C PRO A 47 -9.45 -24.64 -2.18
N ASP A 48 -9.13 -25.93 -2.22
CA ASP A 48 -8.06 -26.51 -3.02
C ASP A 48 -8.44 -26.74 -4.49
N GLN A 49 -9.69 -26.49 -4.87
CA GLN A 49 -10.14 -26.63 -6.24
C GLN A 49 -9.68 -25.47 -7.13
N LEU A 50 -9.72 -25.72 -8.44
CA LEU A 50 -9.22 -24.78 -9.46
C LEU A 50 -9.90 -23.41 -9.40
N LEU A 51 -11.21 -23.34 -9.17
CA LEU A 51 -11.95 -22.08 -9.17
C LEU A 51 -11.45 -21.12 -8.07
N PRO A 52 -11.50 -21.46 -6.76
CA PRO A 52 -10.94 -20.60 -5.70
C PRO A 52 -9.46 -20.23 -5.91
N ALA A 53 -8.63 -21.20 -6.32
CA ALA A 53 -7.21 -20.98 -6.57
C ALA A 53 -6.97 -19.94 -7.68
N SER A 54 -7.69 -20.07 -8.81
CA SER A 54 -7.60 -19.13 -9.91
C SER A 54 -8.09 -17.73 -9.55
N MET A 55 -9.16 -17.62 -8.74
CA MET A 55 -9.66 -16.34 -8.25
C MET A 55 -8.68 -15.65 -7.30
N GLY A 56 -7.96 -16.41 -6.46
CA GLY A 56 -6.90 -15.85 -5.62
C GLY A 56 -5.75 -15.25 -6.43
N ILE A 57 -5.35 -15.92 -7.53
CA ILE A 57 -4.33 -15.41 -8.45
C ILE A 57 -4.82 -14.13 -9.15
N ILE A 58 -6.04 -14.15 -9.71
CA ILE A 58 -6.64 -12.98 -10.38
C ILE A 58 -6.77 -11.81 -9.40
N GLY A 59 -7.26 -12.07 -8.18
CA GLY A 59 -7.37 -11.08 -7.11
C GLY A 59 -6.02 -10.48 -6.71
N THR A 60 -4.95 -11.28 -6.70
CA THR A 60 -3.59 -10.79 -6.43
C THR A 60 -3.12 -9.87 -7.54
N ILE A 61 -3.32 -10.25 -8.81
CA ILE A 61 -2.96 -9.42 -9.96
C ILE A 61 -3.73 -8.09 -9.93
N LEU A 62 -5.05 -8.14 -9.73
CA LEU A 62 -5.86 -6.92 -9.61
C LEU A 62 -5.46 -6.09 -8.39
N GLY A 63 -5.04 -6.72 -7.29
CA GLY A 63 -4.51 -6.03 -6.12
C GLY A 63 -3.24 -5.23 -6.42
N ILE A 64 -2.35 -5.75 -7.26
CA ILE A 64 -1.15 -5.03 -7.72
C ILE A 64 -1.57 -3.77 -8.51
N PHE A 65 -2.49 -3.91 -9.47
CA PHE A 65 -3.00 -2.78 -10.23
C PHE A 65 -3.72 -1.76 -9.33
N ALA A 66 -4.51 -2.23 -8.36
CA ALA A 66 -5.18 -1.38 -7.37
C ALA A 66 -4.18 -0.57 -6.54
N GLY A 67 -3.06 -1.18 -6.13
CA GLY A 67 -2.01 -0.48 -5.40
C GLY A 67 -1.40 0.69 -6.18
N ILE A 68 -1.13 0.48 -7.47
CA ILE A 68 -0.62 1.54 -8.37
C ILE A 68 -1.70 2.62 -8.58
N ALA A 69 -2.94 2.20 -8.88
CA ALA A 69 -4.08 3.07 -9.10
C ALA A 69 -4.36 3.97 -7.87
N LEU A 70 -4.26 3.42 -6.67
CA LEU A 70 -4.41 4.16 -5.41
C LEU A 70 -3.37 5.27 -5.28
N VAL A 71 -2.11 5.02 -5.61
CA VAL A 71 -1.06 6.05 -5.56
C VAL A 71 -1.39 7.22 -6.52
N TYR A 72 -1.81 6.93 -7.74
CA TYR A 72 -2.22 7.96 -8.71
C TYR A 72 -3.49 8.72 -8.31
N ALA A 73 -4.47 8.02 -7.72
CA ALA A 73 -5.68 8.64 -7.20
C ALA A 73 -5.38 9.57 -6.01
N LEU A 74 -4.52 9.13 -5.09
CA LEU A 74 -4.06 9.92 -3.94
C LEU A 74 -3.28 11.16 -4.39
N SER A 75 -2.44 11.03 -5.42
CA SER A 75 -1.70 12.16 -5.99
C SER A 75 -2.59 13.19 -6.70
N GLY A 76 -3.86 12.83 -6.97
CA GLY A 76 -4.80 13.69 -7.70
C GLY A 76 -4.58 13.73 -9.20
N ARG A 77 -3.78 12.80 -9.75
CA ARG A 77 -3.56 12.69 -11.20
C ARG A 77 -4.76 12.09 -11.93
N GLN A 78 -5.55 11.28 -11.22
CA GLN A 78 -6.69 10.55 -11.77
C GLN A 78 -7.94 10.80 -10.94
N HIS A 79 -9.08 10.94 -11.63
CA HIS A 79 -10.37 11.27 -11.02
C HIS A 79 -11.41 10.14 -11.13
N THR A 80 -11.16 9.14 -12.00
CA THR A 80 -12.04 8.00 -12.18
C THR A 80 -11.31 6.68 -11.92
N VAL A 81 -12.08 5.64 -11.55
CA VAL A 81 -11.53 4.30 -11.29
C VAL A 81 -10.91 3.73 -12.56
N SER A 82 -11.59 3.88 -13.70
CA SER A 82 -11.10 3.39 -15.00
C SER A 82 -9.77 4.01 -15.37
N ASP A 83 -9.64 5.34 -15.30
CA ASP A 83 -8.41 6.03 -15.71
C ASP A 83 -7.23 5.65 -14.79
N ALA A 84 -7.50 5.45 -13.49
CA ALA A 84 -6.49 5.00 -12.53
C ALA A 84 -5.97 3.60 -12.87
N TYR A 85 -6.85 2.66 -13.23
CA TYR A 85 -6.44 1.32 -13.67
C TYR A 85 -5.74 1.35 -15.03
N GLN A 86 -6.20 2.16 -15.99
CA GLN A 86 -5.54 2.32 -17.29
C GLN A 86 -4.12 2.86 -17.13
N ALA A 87 -3.93 3.91 -16.33
CA ALA A 87 -2.61 4.46 -16.01
C ALA A 87 -1.68 3.40 -15.37
N SER A 88 -2.25 2.48 -14.59
CA SER A 88 -1.50 1.42 -13.92
C SER A 88 -0.92 0.39 -14.90
N THR A 89 -1.55 0.18 -16.07
CA THR A 89 -1.04 -0.76 -17.09
C THR A 89 0.28 -0.33 -17.71
N GLY A 90 0.50 0.97 -17.92
CA GLY A 90 1.73 1.49 -18.54
C GLY A 90 2.97 1.36 -17.66
N VAL A 91 2.79 1.29 -16.34
CA VAL A 91 3.88 1.23 -15.36
C VAL A 91 4.01 -0.11 -14.66
N PHE A 92 3.15 -1.09 -14.99
CA PHE A 92 3.12 -2.41 -14.37
C PHE A 92 4.50 -3.08 -14.33
N TRP A 93 5.23 -3.08 -15.44
CA TRP A 93 6.56 -3.70 -15.51
C TRP A 93 7.61 -2.96 -14.66
N LYS A 94 7.60 -1.62 -14.65
CA LYS A 94 8.47 -0.83 -13.78
C LYS A 94 8.18 -1.16 -12.31
N TYR A 95 6.90 -1.19 -11.94
CA TYR A 95 6.46 -1.53 -10.59
C TYR A 95 6.85 -2.96 -10.20
N LEU A 96 6.64 -3.95 -11.08
CA LEU A 96 6.98 -5.35 -10.81
C LEU A 96 8.49 -5.53 -10.57
N VAL A 97 9.33 -4.91 -11.39
CA VAL A 97 10.79 -4.94 -11.19
C VAL A 97 11.16 -4.29 -9.84
N LEU A 98 10.56 -3.15 -9.51
CA LEU A 98 10.79 -2.51 -8.19
C LEU A 98 10.36 -3.45 -7.04
N SER A 99 9.19 -4.06 -7.12
CA SER A 99 8.68 -4.96 -6.09
C SER A 99 9.56 -6.19 -5.92
N ILE A 100 10.09 -6.76 -7.01
CA ILE A 100 11.05 -7.87 -6.96
C ILE A 100 12.36 -7.42 -6.29
N LEU A 101 12.89 -6.25 -6.66
CA LEU A 101 14.09 -5.71 -6.03
C LEU A 101 13.89 -5.50 -4.52
N LEU A 102 12.77 -4.89 -4.12
CA LEU A 102 12.42 -4.70 -2.71
C LEU A 102 12.32 -6.05 -1.98
N ALA A 103 11.62 -7.02 -2.55
CA ALA A 103 11.47 -8.35 -1.97
C ALA A 103 12.84 -9.02 -1.76
N LEU A 104 13.74 -8.97 -2.75
CA LEU A 104 15.08 -9.53 -2.63
C LEU A 104 15.93 -8.81 -1.58
N ILE A 105 15.93 -7.48 -1.55
CA ILE A 105 16.73 -6.72 -0.58
C ILE A 105 16.20 -6.96 0.84
N THR A 106 14.87 -6.98 1.03
CA THR A 106 14.25 -7.28 2.32
C THR A 106 14.51 -8.73 2.74
N LEU A 107 14.45 -9.70 1.81
CA LEU A 107 14.77 -11.10 2.10
C LEU A 107 16.21 -11.27 2.57
N VAL A 108 17.18 -10.67 1.85
CA VAL A 108 18.59 -10.68 2.25
C VAL A 108 18.77 -10.01 3.61
N GLY A 109 18.10 -8.87 3.83
CA GLY A 109 18.10 -8.18 5.12
C GLY A 109 17.62 -9.10 6.25
N LEU A 110 16.49 -9.78 6.06
CA LEU A 110 15.91 -10.68 7.06
C LEU A 110 16.74 -11.94 7.32
N ILE A 111 17.33 -12.53 6.28
CA ILE A 111 18.24 -13.68 6.41
C ILE A 111 19.47 -13.29 7.25
N LEU A 112 19.99 -12.07 7.03
CA LEU A 112 21.19 -11.60 7.73
C LEU A 112 20.93 -11.23 9.18
N LEU A 113 19.74 -10.74 9.55
CA LEU A 113 19.18 -10.54 10.92
C LEU A 113 17.89 -9.67 10.82
N VAL A 114 16.99 -9.73 11.79
CA VAL A 114 15.73 -8.93 11.79
C VAL A 114 16.00 -7.42 11.70
N ILE A 115 17.02 -6.92 12.40
CA ILE A 115 17.34 -5.49 12.47
C ILE A 115 17.75 -4.91 11.10
N PRO A 116 18.69 -5.51 10.34
CA PRO A 116 18.97 -5.11 8.95
C PRO A 116 17.73 -5.05 8.05
N GLY A 117 16.82 -6.02 8.16
CA GLY A 117 15.56 -6.03 7.41
C GLY A 117 14.69 -4.79 7.68
N ILE A 118 14.58 -4.39 8.95
CA ILE A 118 13.83 -3.18 9.35
C ILE A 118 14.50 -1.92 8.78
N ILE A 119 15.83 -1.81 8.85
CA ILE A 119 16.56 -0.64 8.33
C ILE A 119 16.27 -0.44 6.84
N VAL A 120 16.36 -1.52 6.06
CA VAL A 120 16.04 -1.56 4.63
C VAL A 120 14.60 -1.15 4.36
N ALA A 121 13.63 -1.72 5.10
CA ALA A 121 12.21 -1.43 4.90
C ALA A 121 11.89 0.05 5.11
N VAL A 122 12.51 0.68 6.11
CA VAL A 122 12.33 2.12 6.36
C VAL A 122 12.99 2.96 5.25
N TRP A 123 14.19 2.61 4.77
CA TRP A 123 14.83 3.35 3.67
C TRP A 123 14.02 3.33 2.38
N PHE A 124 13.31 2.24 2.11
CA PHE A 124 12.56 2.06 0.87
C PHE A 124 11.06 2.26 1.01
N SER A 125 10.59 2.81 2.14
CA SER A 125 9.17 3.06 2.37
C SER A 125 8.54 4.02 1.35
N PHE A 126 9.35 4.83 0.66
CA PHE A 126 8.91 5.79 -0.35
C PHE A 126 9.19 5.39 -1.79
N ALA A 127 9.83 4.23 -2.04
CA ALA A 127 10.29 3.85 -3.37
C ALA A 127 9.17 3.76 -4.42
N ILE A 128 7.99 3.25 -4.01
CA ILE A 128 6.81 3.17 -4.89
C ILE A 128 6.32 4.56 -5.29
N TYR A 129 6.29 5.51 -4.34
CA TYR A 129 5.86 6.88 -4.60
C TYR A 129 6.84 7.60 -5.53
N VAL A 130 8.14 7.42 -5.31
CA VAL A 130 9.16 7.96 -6.22
C VAL A 130 9.01 7.40 -7.62
N LEU A 131 8.89 6.07 -7.77
CA LEU A 131 8.75 5.45 -9.09
C LEU A 131 7.54 5.98 -9.85
N LEU A 132 6.39 6.09 -9.20
CA LEU A 132 5.14 6.45 -9.85
C LEU A 132 4.97 7.96 -10.03
N LEU A 133 5.40 8.76 -9.06
CA LEU A 133 5.16 10.20 -9.04
C LEU A 133 6.32 11.00 -9.64
N GLU A 134 7.55 10.49 -9.60
CA GLU A 134 8.71 11.11 -10.23
C GLU A 134 9.12 10.41 -11.54
N ASP A 135 8.36 9.39 -11.98
CA ASP A 135 8.59 8.58 -13.19
C ASP A 135 10.00 7.94 -13.29
N LYS A 136 10.65 7.72 -12.15
CA LYS A 136 12.01 7.18 -12.08
C LYS A 136 12.07 5.69 -12.39
N ARG A 137 13.23 5.23 -12.87
CA ARG A 137 13.49 3.79 -13.06
C ARG A 137 13.57 3.09 -11.70
N PRO A 138 13.30 1.77 -11.61
CA PRO A 138 13.24 1.05 -10.33
C PRO A 138 14.46 1.26 -9.42
N ILE A 139 15.67 1.20 -9.96
CA ILE A 139 16.92 1.38 -9.19
C ILE A 139 17.09 2.84 -8.73
N GLU A 140 16.74 3.81 -9.58
CA GLU A 140 16.78 5.23 -9.23
C GLU A 140 15.76 5.56 -8.14
N ALA A 141 14.57 4.97 -8.22
CA ALA A 141 13.54 5.12 -7.20
C ALA A 141 13.98 4.61 -5.82
N LEU A 142 14.74 3.50 -5.77
CA LEU A 142 15.35 3.01 -4.53
C LEU A 142 16.38 3.98 -3.97
N LYS A 143 17.31 4.46 -4.82
CA LYS A 143 18.35 5.43 -4.41
C LYS A 143 17.72 6.71 -3.87
N ALA A 144 16.74 7.25 -4.58
CA ALA A 144 15.99 8.44 -4.20
C ALA A 144 15.23 8.24 -2.87
N SER A 145 14.50 7.12 -2.71
CA SER A 145 13.82 6.81 -1.44
C SER A 145 14.80 6.76 -0.28
N ARG A 146 15.97 6.13 -0.45
CA ARG A 146 16.99 6.09 0.59
C ARG A 146 17.50 7.49 0.93
N ALA A 147 17.75 8.33 -0.08
CA ALA A 147 18.16 9.73 0.13
C ALA A 147 17.09 10.52 0.90
N TYR A 148 15.80 10.32 0.59
CA TYR A 148 14.68 10.95 1.29
C TYR A 148 14.61 10.58 2.78
N VAL A 149 15.00 9.36 3.12
CA VAL A 149 14.98 8.86 4.50
C VAL A 149 16.30 9.15 5.23
N GLN A 150 17.40 9.38 4.52
CA GLN A 150 18.72 9.64 5.08
C GLN A 150 18.69 10.89 5.99
N GLY A 151 19.29 10.78 7.18
CA GLY A 151 19.22 11.82 8.22
C GLY A 151 17.87 11.97 8.93
N LYS A 152 16.79 11.34 8.43
CA LYS A 152 15.44 11.38 9.01
C LYS A 152 14.91 9.98 9.38
N TRP A 153 15.77 8.96 9.44
CA TRP A 153 15.38 7.56 9.59
C TRP A 153 14.48 7.29 10.80
N TRP A 154 14.87 7.77 12.01
CA TRP A 154 14.06 7.59 13.22
C TRP A 154 12.72 8.31 13.16
N ALA A 155 12.68 9.46 12.49
CA ALA A 155 11.43 10.18 12.28
C ALA A 155 10.49 9.32 11.41
N VAL A 156 10.96 8.82 10.27
CA VAL A 156 10.18 7.96 9.36
C VAL A 156 9.76 6.66 10.05
N PHE A 157 10.70 5.94 10.66
CA PHE A 157 10.43 4.71 11.40
C PHE A 157 9.35 4.90 12.47
N GLY A 158 9.46 5.94 13.30
CA GLY A 158 8.47 6.22 14.34
C GLY A 158 7.06 6.49 13.80
N ARG A 159 6.92 7.10 12.61
CA ARG A 159 5.60 7.30 11.98
C ARG A 159 5.06 6.01 11.38
N LEU A 160 5.90 5.18 10.77
CA LEU A 160 5.49 3.88 10.26
C LEU A 160 5.01 2.97 11.40
N VAL A 161 5.75 2.92 12.51
CA VAL A 161 5.33 2.18 13.71
C VAL A 161 4.03 2.74 14.29
N ALA A 162 3.91 4.07 14.40
CA ALA A 162 2.68 4.69 14.89
C ALA A 162 1.48 4.33 13.99
N LEU A 163 1.63 4.40 12.67
CA LEU A 163 0.59 4.00 11.71
C LEU A 163 0.20 2.53 11.91
N SER A 164 1.18 1.62 11.98
CA SER A 164 0.93 0.19 12.17
C SER A 164 0.22 -0.11 13.49
N LEU A 165 0.62 0.54 14.59
CA LEU A 165 -0.03 0.38 15.89
C LEU A 165 -1.48 0.91 15.88
N MET A 166 -1.71 2.09 15.30
CA MET A 166 -3.06 2.66 15.17
C MET A 166 -3.97 1.76 14.33
N ALA A 167 -3.46 1.24 13.20
CA ALA A 167 -4.20 0.31 12.35
C ALA A 167 -4.50 -1.01 13.07
N ALA A 168 -3.52 -1.59 13.78
CA ALA A 168 -3.70 -2.82 14.54
C ALA A 168 -4.75 -2.66 15.65
N VAL A 169 -4.64 -1.58 16.44
CA VAL A 169 -5.62 -1.27 17.49
C VAL A 169 -7.02 -1.09 16.90
N ALA A 170 -7.16 -0.36 15.79
CA ALA A 170 -8.44 -0.18 15.13
C ALA A 170 -9.05 -1.50 14.64
N LEU A 171 -8.26 -2.36 13.98
CA LEU A 171 -8.71 -3.66 13.50
C LEU A 171 -9.12 -4.59 14.66
N ILE A 172 -8.31 -4.67 15.72
CA ILE A 172 -8.61 -5.51 16.90
C ILE A 172 -9.85 -5.00 17.63
N ALA A 173 -9.95 -3.68 17.83
CA ALA A 173 -11.10 -3.08 18.51
C ALA A 173 -12.41 -3.35 17.76
N VAL A 174 -12.37 -3.32 16.42
CA VAL A 174 -13.56 -3.59 15.61
C VAL A 174 -13.85 -5.08 15.53
N THR A 175 -12.86 -5.96 15.38
CA THR A 175 -13.10 -7.40 15.14
C THR A 175 -13.27 -8.24 16.40
N SER A 176 -12.63 -7.87 17.52
CA SER A 176 -12.65 -8.67 18.75
C SER A 176 -14.06 -8.99 19.27
N PRO A 177 -15.07 -8.09 19.24
CA PRO A 177 -16.42 -8.44 19.69
C PRO A 177 -17.08 -9.51 18.82
N PHE A 178 -16.76 -9.55 17.52
CA PHE A 178 -17.36 -10.47 16.57
C PHE A 178 -16.79 -11.89 16.65
N THR A 179 -15.63 -12.08 17.30
CA THR A 179 -14.98 -13.40 17.43
C THR A 179 -15.81 -14.43 18.19
N PHE A 180 -16.72 -13.98 19.06
CA PHE A 180 -17.63 -14.86 19.80
C PHE A 180 -18.89 -15.24 19.00
N PHE A 181 -19.20 -14.53 17.92
CA PHE A 181 -20.46 -14.67 17.18
C PHE A 181 -20.28 -15.19 15.75
N LEU A 182 -19.14 -14.90 15.15
CA LEU A 182 -18.82 -15.27 13.77
C LEU A 182 -17.90 -16.48 13.73
N ASN A 183 -18.08 -17.33 12.72
CA ASN A 183 -17.10 -18.36 12.39
C ASN A 183 -15.87 -17.76 11.70
N ASP A 184 -14.80 -18.53 11.59
CA ASP A 184 -13.52 -18.07 11.03
C ASP A 184 -13.67 -17.46 9.63
N ILE A 185 -14.50 -18.08 8.78
CA ILE A 185 -14.76 -17.62 7.42
C ILE A 185 -15.44 -16.25 7.41
N ALA A 186 -16.45 -16.04 8.25
CA ALA A 186 -17.15 -14.76 8.36
C ALA A 186 -16.24 -13.68 8.97
N LEU A 187 -15.34 -14.04 9.91
CA LEU A 187 -14.34 -13.13 10.45
C LEU A 187 -13.31 -12.70 9.39
N GLU A 188 -12.86 -13.62 8.54
CA GLU A 188 -11.95 -13.32 7.43
C GLU A 188 -12.60 -12.37 6.41
N PHE A 189 -13.88 -12.59 6.11
CA PHE A 189 -14.64 -11.68 5.26
C PHE A 189 -14.78 -10.29 5.88
N LEU A 190 -15.12 -10.21 7.17
CA LEU A 190 -15.17 -8.93 7.90
C LEU A 190 -13.81 -8.21 7.87
N MET A 191 -12.72 -8.93 8.14
CA MET A 191 -11.35 -8.40 8.04
C MET A 191 -11.06 -7.86 6.65
N THR A 192 -11.45 -8.58 5.60
CA THR A 192 -11.31 -8.13 4.21
C THR A 192 -12.03 -6.80 3.98
N LEU A 193 -13.27 -6.66 4.45
CA LEU A 193 -14.02 -5.39 4.35
C LEU A 193 -13.38 -4.25 5.15
N LEU A 194 -12.80 -4.53 6.32
CA LEU A 194 -12.10 -3.51 7.09
C LEU A 194 -10.81 -3.06 6.39
N THR A 195 -10.04 -4.01 5.84
CA THR A 195 -8.83 -3.68 5.09
C THR A 195 -9.12 -2.87 3.82
N MET A 196 -10.31 -3.00 3.24
CA MET A 196 -10.77 -2.16 2.12
C MET A 196 -10.76 -0.67 2.46
N VAL A 197 -11.07 -0.33 3.72
CA VAL A 197 -11.09 1.06 4.21
C VAL A 197 -9.73 1.46 4.79
N VAL A 198 -9.08 0.57 5.53
CA VAL A 198 -7.79 0.86 6.19
C VAL A 198 -6.67 1.06 5.18
N THR A 199 -6.62 0.27 4.11
CA THR A 199 -5.55 0.33 3.10
C THR A 199 -5.40 1.70 2.44
N PRO A 200 -6.45 2.32 1.85
CA PRO A 200 -6.30 3.64 1.23
C PRO A 200 -5.94 4.74 2.24
N ILE A 201 -6.39 4.64 3.50
CA ILE A 201 -5.99 5.57 4.56
C ILE A 201 -4.50 5.41 4.88
N GLY A 202 -4.01 4.18 5.02
CA GLY A 202 -2.60 3.88 5.24
C GLY A 202 -1.70 4.36 4.10
N MET A 203 -2.11 4.11 2.84
CA MET A 203 -1.39 4.61 1.67
C MET A 203 -1.42 6.14 1.58
N GLY A 204 -2.54 6.78 1.95
CA GLY A 204 -2.67 8.23 2.06
C GLY A 204 -1.74 8.82 3.12
N TYR A 205 -1.60 8.15 4.27
CA TYR A 205 -0.69 8.55 5.33
C TYR A 205 0.77 8.54 4.86
N ILE A 206 1.21 7.44 4.22
CA ILE A 206 2.58 7.32 3.72
C ILE A 206 2.81 8.29 2.54
N TYR A 207 1.80 8.50 1.69
CA TYR A 207 1.83 9.52 0.63
C TYR A 207 2.06 10.93 1.18
N LEU A 208 1.37 11.30 2.27
CA LEU A 208 1.56 12.60 2.92
C LEU A 208 2.95 12.72 3.56
N MET A 209 3.47 11.64 4.16
CA MET A 209 4.87 11.62 4.62
C MET A 209 5.87 11.81 3.49
N TYR A 210 5.65 11.12 2.37
CA TYR A 210 6.47 11.28 1.17
C TYR A 210 6.45 12.73 0.69
N LYS A 211 5.26 13.33 0.58
CA LYS A 211 5.09 14.73 0.14
C LYS A 211 5.77 15.71 1.10
N ASP A 212 5.62 15.53 2.42
CA ASP A 212 6.29 16.36 3.44
C ASP A 212 7.82 16.33 3.28
N ILE A 213 8.39 15.17 2.92
CA ILE A 213 9.84 15.02 2.77
C ILE A 213 10.31 15.57 1.43
N SER A 214 9.66 15.21 0.32
CA SER A 214 10.07 15.63 -1.02
C SER A 214 10.02 17.16 -1.19
N THR A 215 9.02 17.81 -0.59
CA THR A 215 8.88 19.28 -0.61
C THR A 215 9.81 20.01 0.36
N SER A 216 10.41 19.32 1.33
CA SER A 216 11.36 19.93 2.28
C SER A 216 12.82 19.74 1.90
N MET A 217 13.12 19.12 0.74
CA MET A 217 14.47 19.00 0.24
C MET A 217 14.89 20.24 -0.58
N PRO A 218 16.12 20.75 -0.41
CA PRO A 218 16.65 21.82 -1.26
C PRO A 218 16.67 21.39 -2.74
N GLU A 219 16.39 22.33 -3.66
CA GLU A 219 16.39 22.07 -5.11
C GLU A 219 17.71 21.46 -5.62
N GLU A 220 18.83 21.80 -4.99
CA GLU A 220 20.17 21.27 -5.30
C GLU A 220 20.31 19.76 -5.02
N HIS A 221 19.59 19.21 -4.03
CA HIS A 221 19.53 17.77 -3.81
C HIS A 221 18.52 17.08 -4.74
N LEU A 222 17.51 17.81 -5.23
CA LEU A 222 16.53 17.24 -6.17
C LEU A 222 17.15 17.03 -7.56
N SER A 223 18.07 17.90 -7.99
CA SER A 223 18.81 17.77 -9.26
C SER A 223 19.83 16.61 -9.24
N GLU A 224 20.47 16.33 -8.10
CA GLU A 224 21.38 15.17 -7.96
C GLU A 224 20.64 13.81 -8.01
N ILE A 225 19.39 13.79 -7.55
CA ILE A 225 18.56 12.57 -7.48
C ILE A 225 17.71 12.40 -8.77
N SER A 226 17.63 13.42 -9.61
CA SER A 226 16.90 13.45 -10.88
C SER A 226 17.66 14.24 -11.97
N PRO A 227 18.85 13.77 -12.41
CA PRO A 227 19.51 14.40 -13.54
C PRO A 227 18.64 14.22 -14.78
N GLU A 228 18.34 15.33 -15.47
CA GLU A 228 17.57 15.37 -16.72
C GLU A 228 18.10 14.38 -17.78
#